data_AF-J2VKJ0-F1
#
_entry.id   AF-J2VKJ0-F1
#
_cell.length_a   1.000
_cell.length_b   1.000
_cell.length_c   1.000
_cell.angle_alpha   90.00
_cell.angle_beta   90.00
_cell.angle_gamma   90.00
#
_symmetry.space_group_name_H-M   'P 1'
#
loop_
_entity.id
_entity.type
_entity.pdbx_description
1 polymer ?
#
loop_
_entity_poly.entity_id
_entity_poly.type
_entity_poly.pdbx_seq_one_letter_code
_entity_poly.pdbx_strand_id
1 'polypeptide(L)'
;MTTKPRISITYCTQCSWMLRAAWMGQELLSTFGADLGEVALIPGTGGIFEIHVNDDLIWERKRDGGFPEAKVLKQRVRDIVWPERDLGHSDGHKASGASFDKLRMREEEPAKDERETAIIPHGELVEPRITGVPASRDEAGK
;
A
#
# COMPACT_ATOMS: atom_id res chain seq x y z
N MET A 1 -12.36 -11.72 -26.83
CA MET A 1 -10.97 -12.03 -26.45
C MET A 1 -10.89 -11.91 -24.95
N THR A 2 -10.63 -13.00 -24.23
CA THR A 2 -10.54 -12.94 -22.77
C THR A 2 -9.22 -12.27 -22.41
N THR A 3 -9.29 -11.11 -21.77
CA THR A 3 -8.09 -10.38 -21.34
C THR A 3 -7.37 -11.20 -20.29
N LYS A 4 -6.11 -11.55 -20.55
CA LYS A 4 -5.28 -12.26 -19.57
C LYS A 4 -4.87 -11.30 -18.44
N PRO A 5 -4.83 -11.76 -17.18
CA PRO A 5 -4.46 -10.92 -16.05
C PRO A 5 -3.03 -10.37 -16.18
N ARG A 6 -2.85 -9.12 -15.77
CA ARG A 6 -1.55 -8.49 -15.58
C ARG A 6 -1.19 -8.53 -14.10
N ILE A 7 0.03 -8.95 -13.77
CA ILE A 7 0.54 -8.83 -12.39
C ILE A 7 1.62 -7.74 -12.37
N SER A 8 1.60 -6.88 -11.37
CA SER A 8 2.69 -5.92 -11.15
C SER A 8 3.26 -6.03 -9.75
N ILE A 9 4.58 -6.05 -9.65
CA ILE A 9 5.33 -6.07 -8.40
C ILE A 9 6.13 -4.77 -8.32
N THR A 10 5.67 -3.84 -7.50
CA THR A 10 6.39 -2.59 -7.20
C THR A 10 7.38 -2.86 -6.08
N TYR A 11 8.66 -2.54 -6.29
CA TYR A 11 9.71 -2.85 -5.31
C TYR A 11 10.68 -1.68 -5.08
N CYS A 12 11.10 -1.52 -3.83
CA CYS A 12 12.14 -0.56 -3.45
C CYS A 12 13.51 -0.93 -4.08
N THR A 13 14.02 -0.08 -4.95
CA THR A 13 15.34 -0.24 -5.58
C THR A 13 16.50 -0.03 -4.60
N GLN A 14 16.32 0.88 -3.64
CA GLN A 14 17.31 1.20 -2.60
C GLN A 14 17.44 0.11 -1.53
N CYS A 15 16.49 -0.82 -1.47
CA CYS A 15 16.39 -1.84 -0.43
C CYS A 15 16.93 -3.20 -0.87
N SER A 16 17.50 -3.30 -2.08
CA SER A 16 17.98 -4.55 -2.68
C SER A 16 16.89 -5.63 -2.82
N TRP A 17 15.63 -5.24 -3.04
CA TRP A 17 14.50 -6.19 -3.15
C TRP A 17 14.20 -6.66 -4.57
N MET A 18 14.95 -6.20 -5.58
CA MET A 18 14.79 -6.61 -6.97
C MET A 18 14.82 -8.13 -7.14
N LEU A 19 15.80 -8.82 -6.55
CA LEU A 19 15.94 -10.28 -6.70
C LEU A 19 14.74 -11.03 -6.11
N ARG A 20 14.20 -10.54 -4.99
CA ARG A 20 12.99 -11.12 -4.38
C ARG A 20 11.77 -10.90 -5.28
N ALA A 21 11.59 -9.70 -5.81
CA ALA A 21 10.51 -9.38 -6.74
C ALA A 21 10.59 -10.25 -8.01
N ALA A 22 11.79 -10.38 -8.59
CA ALA A 22 12.04 -11.20 -9.77
C ALA A 22 11.75 -12.68 -9.51
N TRP A 23 12.19 -13.23 -8.38
CA TRP A 23 11.89 -14.62 -8.00
C TRP A 23 10.39 -14.88 -7.84
N MET A 24 9.65 -13.97 -7.20
CA MET A 24 8.19 -14.08 -7.11
C MET A 24 7.53 -14.03 -8.49
N GLY A 25 8.03 -13.19 -9.39
CA GLY A 25 7.57 -13.16 -10.78
C GLY A 25 7.81 -14.48 -11.50
N GLN A 26 8.96 -15.13 -11.27
CA GLN A 26 9.26 -16.45 -11.82
C GLN A 26 8.32 -17.54 -11.26
N GLU A 27 8.04 -17.53 -9.96
CA GLU A 27 7.08 -18.47 -9.35
C GLU A 27 5.70 -18.37 -10.00
N LEU A 28 5.23 -17.15 -10.24
CA LEU A 28 3.94 -16.89 -10.89
C LEU A 28 3.92 -17.35 -12.34
N LEU A 29 4.95 -16.97 -13.12
CA LEU A 29 5.07 -17.37 -14.53
C LEU A 29 5.23 -18.89 -14.69
N SER A 30 5.94 -19.55 -13.78
CA SER A 30 6.11 -21.00 -13.77
C SER A 30 4.79 -21.73 -13.46
N THR A 31 3.98 -21.17 -12.56
CA THR A 31 2.71 -21.79 -12.12
C THR A 31 1.57 -21.57 -13.10
N PHE A 32 1.39 -20.34 -13.58
CA PHE A 32 0.25 -19.94 -14.39
C PHE A 32 0.57 -19.87 -15.89
N GLY A 33 1.85 -19.80 -16.26
CA GLY A 33 2.31 -19.93 -17.65
C GLY A 33 1.56 -19.03 -18.62
N ALA A 34 1.00 -19.64 -19.66
CA ALA A 34 0.28 -18.96 -20.72
C ALA A 34 -1.05 -18.34 -20.28
N ASP A 35 -1.53 -18.61 -19.07
CA ASP A 35 -2.77 -18.03 -18.56
C ASP A 35 -2.57 -16.58 -18.07
N LEU A 36 -1.32 -16.18 -17.78
CA LEU A 36 -0.98 -14.79 -17.48
C LEU A 36 -0.75 -13.98 -18.76
N GLY A 37 -1.08 -12.70 -18.71
CA GLY A 37 -0.72 -11.74 -19.75
C GLY A 37 0.74 -11.34 -19.60
N GLU A 38 1.12 -10.90 -18.41
CA GLU A 38 2.49 -10.49 -18.07
C GLU A 38 2.70 -10.40 -16.56
N VAL A 39 3.98 -10.36 -16.16
CA VAL A 39 4.40 -9.95 -14.81
C VAL A 39 5.37 -8.78 -14.96
N ALA A 40 4.96 -7.60 -14.49
CA ALA A 40 5.76 -6.38 -14.54
C ALA A 40 6.51 -6.17 -13.21
N LEU A 41 7.80 -5.89 -13.30
CA LEU A 41 8.60 -5.41 -12.17
C LEU A 41 8.71 -3.89 -12.26
N ILE A 42 8.18 -3.18 -11.26
CA ILE A 42 8.09 -1.72 -11.26
C ILE A 42 9.06 -1.16 -10.20
N PRO A 43 10.11 -0.42 -10.61
CA PRO A 43 10.99 0.26 -9.67
C PRO A 43 10.26 1.31 -8.83
N GLY A 44 10.49 1.31 -7.52
CA GLY A 44 10.02 2.32 -6.58
C GLY A 44 11.05 2.64 -5.49
N THR A 45 10.65 3.47 -4.54
CA THR A 45 11.51 3.95 -3.42
C THR A 45 10.78 3.90 -2.08
N GLY A 46 11.46 4.24 -0.98
CA GLY A 46 10.79 4.41 0.32
C GLY A 46 10.34 3.12 1.00
N GLY A 47 11.01 2.00 0.71
CA GLY A 47 10.65 0.70 1.30
C GLY A 47 9.29 0.17 0.83
N ILE A 48 8.83 0.57 -0.36
CA ILE A 48 7.65 0.02 -1.01
C ILE A 48 7.87 -1.43 -1.43
N PHE A 49 6.87 -2.27 -1.18
CA PHE A 49 6.77 -3.57 -1.80
C PHE A 49 5.29 -3.96 -1.89
N GLU A 50 4.76 -3.89 -3.10
CA GLU A 50 3.34 -4.06 -3.40
C GLU A 50 3.18 -5.04 -4.56
N ILE A 51 2.12 -5.85 -4.50
CA ILE A 51 1.75 -6.75 -5.58
C ILE A 51 0.30 -6.48 -5.95
N HIS A 52 0.06 -6.19 -7.22
CA HIS A 52 -1.27 -6.03 -7.79
C HIS A 52 -1.59 -7.13 -8.80
N VAL A 53 -2.85 -7.53 -8.85
CA VAL A 53 -3.44 -8.32 -9.95
C VAL A 53 -4.42 -7.40 -10.66
N ASN A 54 -4.09 -7.02 -11.89
CA ASN A 54 -4.71 -5.88 -12.57
C ASN A 54 -4.64 -4.64 -11.67
N ASP A 55 -5.79 -4.12 -11.24
CA ASP A 55 -5.89 -2.96 -10.36
C ASP A 55 -6.07 -3.32 -8.87
N ASP A 56 -6.20 -4.62 -8.54
CA ASP A 56 -6.45 -5.07 -7.17
C ASP A 56 -5.15 -5.29 -6.38
N LEU A 57 -5.00 -4.59 -5.24
CA LEU A 57 -3.85 -4.72 -4.34
C LEU A 57 -3.93 -6.00 -3.49
N ILE A 58 -3.17 -7.02 -3.88
CA ILE A 58 -3.20 -8.34 -3.23
C ILE A 58 -2.18 -8.49 -2.12
N TRP A 59 -1.14 -7.64 -2.07
CA TRP A 59 -0.12 -7.64 -1.01
C TRP A 59 0.53 -6.28 -0.87
N GLU A 60 0.69 -5.80 0.37
CA GLU A 60 1.50 -4.64 0.73
C GLU A 60 2.33 -4.95 1.96
N ARG A 61 3.63 -4.63 1.91
CA ARG A 61 4.59 -5.07 2.92
C ARG A 61 4.30 -4.60 4.34
N LYS A 62 3.88 -3.36 4.56
CA LYS A 62 3.61 -2.84 5.90
C LYS A 62 2.31 -3.44 6.46
N ARG A 63 1.27 -3.55 5.64
CA ARG A 63 -0.06 -4.08 5.95
C ARG A 63 -0.04 -5.57 6.21
N ASP A 64 0.58 -6.34 5.32
CA ASP A 64 0.59 -7.81 5.35
C ASP A 64 1.79 -8.40 6.12
N GLY A 65 2.62 -7.57 6.73
CA GLY A 65 3.67 -8.03 7.65
C GLY A 65 4.90 -8.64 6.98
N GLY A 66 5.41 -8.00 5.92
CA GLY A 66 6.64 -8.40 5.25
C GLY A 66 6.43 -8.86 3.81
N PHE A 67 7.08 -9.96 3.44
CA PHE A 67 7.03 -10.50 2.08
C PHE A 67 6.17 -11.77 2.04
N PRO A 68 5.39 -11.99 0.97
CA PRO A 68 4.59 -13.20 0.87
C PRO A 68 5.47 -14.42 0.67
N GLU A 69 5.04 -15.56 1.21
CA GLU A 69 5.54 -16.85 0.76
C GLU A 69 4.97 -17.17 -0.63
N ALA A 70 5.72 -17.90 -1.45
CA ALA A 70 5.30 -18.26 -2.81
C ALA A 70 3.95 -18.99 -2.83
N LYS A 71 3.70 -19.87 -1.85
CA LYS A 71 2.43 -20.57 -1.70
C LYS A 71 1.27 -19.58 -1.54
N VAL A 72 1.36 -18.68 -0.57
CA VAL A 72 0.32 -17.68 -0.27
C VAL A 72 0.10 -16.76 -1.46
N LEU A 73 1.17 -16.34 -2.13
CA LEU A 73 1.08 -15.49 -3.31
C LEU A 73 0.31 -16.19 -4.45
N LYS A 74 0.64 -17.44 -4.75
CA LYS A 74 -0.05 -18.23 -5.79
C LYS A 74 -1.52 -18.43 -5.46
N GLN A 75 -1.85 -18.73 -4.19
CA GLN A 75 -3.23 -18.85 -3.74
C GLN A 75 -4.01 -17.54 -3.92
N ARG A 76 -3.48 -16.40 -3.47
CA ARG A 76 -4.16 -15.09 -3.62
C ARG A 76 -4.42 -14.74 -5.09
N VAL A 77 -3.45 -14.99 -5.97
CA VAL A 77 -3.64 -14.76 -7.42
C VAL A 77 -4.72 -15.68 -7.98
N ARG A 78 -4.70 -16.97 -7.61
CA ARG A 78 -5.74 -17.93 -8.03
C ARG A 78 -7.11 -17.50 -7.56
N ASP A 79 -7.27 -17.13 -6.30
CA ASP A 79 -8.57 -16.82 -5.71
C ASP A 79 -9.26 -15.64 -6.44
N ILE A 80 -8.48 -14.72 -7.00
CA ILE A 80 -8.99 -13.56 -7.75
C ILE A 80 -9.29 -13.90 -9.21
N VAL A 81 -8.40 -14.61 -9.90
CA VAL A 81 -8.52 -14.81 -11.35
C VAL A 81 -9.22 -16.13 -11.71
N TRP A 82 -8.99 -17.18 -10.93
CA TRP A 82 -9.44 -18.55 -11.19
C TRP A 82 -9.87 -19.27 -9.90
N PRO A 83 -10.93 -18.84 -9.20
CA PRO A 83 -11.30 -19.37 -7.87
C PRO A 83 -11.48 -20.90 -7.86
N GLU A 84 -12.00 -21.46 -8.95
CA GLU A 84 -12.25 -22.90 -9.10
C GLU A 84 -11.01 -23.72 -9.48
N ARG A 85 -9.85 -23.10 -9.75
CA ARG A 85 -8.63 -23.80 -10.15
C ARG A 85 -7.92 -24.40 -8.93
N ASP A 86 -7.72 -25.71 -8.94
CA ASP A 86 -6.89 -26.40 -7.96
C ASP A 86 -5.39 -26.14 -8.23
N LEU A 87 -4.64 -25.76 -7.19
CA LEU A 87 -3.18 -25.60 -7.24
C LEU A 87 -2.43 -26.79 -6.61
N GLY A 88 -3.13 -27.89 -6.31
CA GLY A 88 -2.59 -29.11 -5.73
C GLY A 88 -1.90 -28.85 -4.39
N HIS A 89 -0.61 -29.14 -4.31
CA HIS A 89 0.19 -28.96 -3.09
C HIS A 89 0.19 -27.52 -2.56
N SER A 90 -0.06 -26.53 -3.41
CA SER A 90 -0.13 -25.13 -2.98
C SER A 90 -1.43 -24.81 -2.25
N ASP A 91 -2.50 -25.61 -2.39
CA ASP A 91 -3.73 -25.42 -1.63
C ASP A 91 -3.69 -26.13 -0.28
N GLY A 92 -2.93 -27.24 -0.20
CA GLY A 92 -2.83 -28.06 1.00
C GLY A 92 -4.16 -28.72 1.39
N HIS A 93 -4.12 -29.61 2.37
CA HIS A 93 -5.34 -30.01 3.07
C HIS A 93 -5.83 -28.79 3.85
N LYS A 94 -7.04 -28.27 3.56
CA LYS A 94 -7.60 -27.05 4.15
C LYS A 94 -7.42 -27.03 5.68
N ALA A 95 -6.39 -26.33 6.16
CA ALA A 95 -6.29 -25.86 7.54
C ALA A 95 -6.78 -24.41 7.53
N SER A 96 -7.87 -24.16 8.25
CA SER A 96 -8.56 -22.88 8.37
C SER A 96 -7.62 -21.72 8.75
N GLY A 97 -7.54 -20.68 7.92
CA GLY A 97 -6.76 -19.48 8.23
C GLY A 97 -7.01 -18.31 7.27
N ALA A 98 -8.02 -17.51 7.62
CA ALA A 98 -8.35 -16.17 7.11
C ALA A 98 -8.69 -16.03 5.60
N SER A 99 -9.99 -16.12 5.29
CA SER A 99 -10.58 -15.65 4.05
C SER A 99 -10.35 -14.15 3.83
N PHE A 100 -9.90 -13.81 2.62
CA PHE A 100 -9.67 -12.46 2.09
C PHE A 100 -10.92 -11.56 2.06
N ASP A 101 -12.11 -12.15 2.23
CA ASP A 101 -13.43 -11.49 2.14
C ASP A 101 -13.66 -10.36 3.16
N LYS A 102 -12.80 -10.22 4.18
CA LYS A 102 -12.99 -9.22 5.24
C LYS A 102 -12.33 -7.86 5.00
N LEU A 103 -11.52 -7.68 3.95
CA LEU A 103 -10.82 -6.41 3.69
C LEU A 103 -11.56 -5.48 2.71
N ARG A 104 -12.64 -5.94 2.04
CA ARG A 104 -13.35 -5.17 1.01
C ARG A 104 -14.37 -4.16 1.57
N MET A 105 -14.49 -4.01 2.89
CA MET A 105 -15.47 -3.10 3.52
C MET A 105 -14.76 -1.98 4.31
N ARG A 106 -14.09 -1.09 3.59
CA ARG A 106 -13.87 0.29 4.05
C ARG A 106 -14.00 1.18 2.84
N GLU A 107 -15.25 1.56 2.54
CA GLU A 107 -15.53 2.69 1.66
C GLU A 107 -14.79 3.91 2.22
N GLU A 108 -14.02 4.58 1.36
CA GLU A 108 -13.44 5.88 1.68
C GLU A 108 -14.57 6.89 1.83
N GLU A 109 -14.84 7.32 3.06
CA GLU A 109 -15.60 8.56 3.29
C GLU A 109 -14.78 9.74 2.72
N PRO A 110 -15.34 10.57 1.83
CA PRO A 110 -14.63 11.74 1.35
C PRO A 110 -14.54 12.76 2.49
N ALA A 111 -13.31 13.18 2.78
CA ALA A 111 -13.03 14.26 3.72
C ALA A 111 -13.79 15.54 3.30
N LYS A 112 -14.68 16.02 4.17
CA LYS A 112 -15.35 17.31 3.99
C LYS A 112 -14.32 18.43 4.20
N ASP A 113 -14.13 19.22 3.17
CA ASP A 113 -13.36 20.46 3.19
C ASP A 113 -14.17 21.54 3.93
N GLU A 114 -13.94 21.67 5.24
CA GLU A 114 -14.48 22.77 6.05
C GLU A 114 -13.55 23.98 5.96
N ARG A 115 -13.63 24.69 4.84
CA ARG A 115 -13.16 26.08 4.72
C ARG A 115 -14.29 26.96 4.19
N GLU A 116 -15.28 27.23 5.05
CA GLU A 116 -16.31 28.22 4.78
C GLU A 116 -16.21 29.40 5.76
N THR A 117 -15.59 30.46 5.22
CA THR A 117 -15.88 31.91 5.35
C THR A 117 -16.16 32.55 6.71
N ALA A 118 -15.33 33.55 7.02
CA ALA A 118 -15.45 34.48 8.13
C ALA A 118 -16.67 35.44 8.03
N ILE A 119 -17.36 35.65 9.16
CA ILE A 119 -18.17 36.86 9.44
C ILE A 119 -17.95 37.22 10.92
N ILE A 120 -17.29 38.37 11.18
CA ILE A 120 -17.23 38.99 12.50
C ILE A 120 -18.26 40.13 12.50
N PRO A 121 -19.27 40.14 13.39
CA PRO A 121 -20.03 41.34 13.66
C PRO A 121 -19.40 42.12 14.83
N HIS A 122 -19.30 43.42 14.59
CA HIS A 122 -18.92 44.52 15.46
C HIS A 122 -19.12 44.36 16.99
N GLY A 123 -18.10 44.82 17.73
CA GLY A 123 -18.30 45.78 18.83
C GLY A 123 -17.82 45.36 20.21
N GLU A 124 -16.56 45.65 20.56
CA GLU A 124 -16.23 46.60 21.64
C GLU A 124 -14.74 46.97 21.59
N LEU A 125 -14.45 48.27 21.69
CA LEU A 125 -13.11 48.86 21.77
C LEU A 125 -12.61 48.78 23.21
N VAL A 126 -11.45 48.17 23.42
CA VAL A 126 -10.64 48.39 24.63
C VAL A 126 -9.20 48.69 24.22
N GLU A 127 -8.83 49.97 24.24
CA GLU A 127 -7.43 50.43 24.24
C GLU A 127 -6.92 50.58 25.69
N PRO A 128 -5.64 50.90 25.95
CA PRO A 128 -4.47 50.08 25.73
C PRO A 128 -3.68 49.90 27.05
N ARG A 129 -2.80 48.91 27.17
CA ARG A 129 -1.69 49.01 28.14
C ARG A 129 -0.37 48.48 27.57
N ILE A 130 0.32 49.42 26.95
CA ILE A 130 1.76 49.42 26.73
C ILE A 130 2.50 49.48 28.08
N THR A 131 3.20 48.41 28.44
CA THR A 131 4.45 48.44 29.21
C THR A 131 5.27 47.25 28.69
N GLY A 132 6.14 47.45 27.71
CA GLY A 132 7.54 47.77 27.98
C GLY A 132 8.45 46.67 27.42
N VAL A 133 8.94 46.88 26.21
CA VAL A 133 10.15 46.25 25.65
C VAL A 133 11.25 47.30 25.90
N PRO A 134 12.47 46.98 26.40
CA PRO A 134 13.45 46.40 25.48
C PRO A 134 14.55 45.46 26.05
N ALA A 135 14.90 44.51 25.18
CA ALA A 135 16.22 44.16 24.65
C ALA A 135 17.44 43.89 25.56
N SER A 136 18.27 42.97 25.03
CA SER A 136 19.74 42.89 25.13
C SER A 136 20.24 42.14 26.39
N ARG A 137 21.34 41.38 26.42
CA ARG A 137 22.35 40.87 25.46
C ARG A 137 23.29 39.92 26.28
N ASP A 138 24.26 39.30 25.61
CA ASP A 138 25.57 38.83 26.14
C ASP A 138 25.59 37.39 26.73
N GLU A 139 26.28 36.42 26.11
CA GLU A 139 27.74 36.16 25.96
C GLU A 139 28.33 35.25 27.06
N ALA A 140 29.32 34.44 26.65
CA ALA A 140 30.23 33.59 27.42
C ALA A 140 29.66 32.27 27.97
N GLY A 141 30.29 31.11 27.82
CA GLY A 141 31.62 30.79 27.33
C GLY A 141 32.02 29.39 27.84
N LYS A 142 32.93 28.78 27.08
CA LYS A 142 33.73 27.57 27.38
C LYS A 142 33.17 26.22 26.93
#